data_AF-A0A498NJN3-F1
#
_entry.id   AF-A0A498NJN3-F1
#
_cell.length_a   1.000
_cell.length_b   1.000
_cell.length_c   1.000
_cell.angle_alpha   90.00
_cell.angle_beta   90.00
_cell.angle_gamma   90.00
#
_symmetry.space_group_name_H-M   'P 1'
#
loop_
_entity.id
_entity.type
_entity.pdbx_description
1 polymer ?
#
loop_
_entity_poly.entity_id
_entity_poly.type
_entity_poly.pdbx_seq_one_letter_code
_entity_poly.pdbx_strand_id
1 'polypeptide(L)'
;MEQKSDMQKACAGSVASVFSSLVLCPTELVKCRLQAMHEMATSGKIAHSQNTVWSVIKSIMHNDGPAGFFQGLTTTIAREVPGYFCFFGAYELCRSLFAEYMHCGKDDIGVAPIVFSGGFGGACLWLVVYPMDCVKSRIQVMSMTGKQSGFFKTFMHIFRTEGVRALYSGLTPTMIRTFPANGALFLGYEASRKIMMAQFDS
;
A
#
# COMPACT_ATOMS: atom_id res chain seq x y z
N MET A 1 12.36 12.16 -27.77
CA MET A 1 12.09 12.10 -26.32
C MET A 1 12.89 10.93 -25.76
N GLU A 2 13.74 11.20 -24.79
CA GLU A 2 14.72 10.25 -24.23
C GLU A 2 14.02 8.99 -23.69
N GLN A 3 14.29 7.83 -24.28
CA GLN A 3 13.69 6.56 -23.88
C GLN A 3 14.35 6.12 -22.56
N LYS A 4 13.85 6.63 -21.44
CA LYS A 4 14.37 6.27 -20.11
C LYS A 4 14.34 4.76 -19.93
N SER A 5 15.47 4.20 -19.50
CA SER A 5 15.59 2.79 -19.16
C SER A 5 14.55 2.41 -18.11
N ASP A 6 13.96 1.22 -18.21
CA ASP A 6 12.89 0.75 -17.32
C ASP A 6 13.29 0.85 -15.83
N MET A 7 14.59 0.69 -15.56
CA MET A 7 15.18 0.87 -14.24
C MET A 7 15.14 2.33 -13.75
N GLN A 8 15.34 3.33 -14.62
CA GLN A 8 15.22 4.74 -14.26
C GLN A 8 13.77 5.11 -13.91
N LYS A 9 12.79 4.53 -14.63
CA LYS A 9 11.37 4.73 -14.31
C LYS A 9 10.99 4.09 -12.98
N ALA A 10 11.49 2.88 -12.70
CA ALA A 10 11.31 2.23 -11.40
C ALA A 10 11.91 3.04 -10.24
N CYS A 11 13.12 3.57 -10.42
CA CYS A 11 13.75 4.45 -9.44
C CYS A 11 12.97 5.75 -9.25
N ALA A 12 12.51 6.38 -10.34
CA ALA A 12 11.70 7.60 -10.27
C ALA A 12 10.38 7.37 -9.52
N GLY A 13 9.70 6.24 -9.77
CA GLY A 13 8.50 5.84 -9.03
C GLY A 13 8.76 5.61 -7.54
N SER A 14 9.91 5.02 -7.20
CA SER A 14 10.32 4.80 -5.80
C SER A 14 10.68 6.10 -5.07
N VAL A 15 11.27 7.07 -5.76
CA VAL A 15 11.53 8.40 -5.17
C VAL A 15 10.22 9.17 -5.02
N ALA A 16 9.34 9.10 -6.02
CA ALA A 16 8.01 9.72 -5.93
C ALA A 16 7.19 9.15 -4.77
N SER A 17 7.32 7.85 -4.46
CA SER A 17 6.63 7.27 -3.32
C SER A 17 7.08 7.89 -2.01
N VAL A 18 8.37 8.20 -1.82
CA VAL A 18 8.86 8.89 -0.60
C VAL A 18 8.14 10.21 -0.35
N PHE A 19 7.97 11.03 -1.40
CA PHE A 19 7.24 12.30 -1.29
C PHE A 19 5.74 12.07 -1.05
N SER A 20 5.16 11.06 -1.69
CA SER A 20 3.77 10.67 -1.44
C SER A 20 3.57 10.22 0.01
N SER A 21 4.49 9.43 0.57
CA SER A 21 4.45 8.97 1.96
C SER A 21 4.52 10.14 2.95
N LEU A 22 5.25 11.23 2.65
CA LEU A 22 5.28 12.42 3.52
C LEU A 22 3.90 13.07 3.64
N VAL A 23 3.15 13.10 2.56
CA VAL A 23 1.79 13.68 2.53
C VAL A 23 0.77 12.72 3.13
N LEU A 24 0.91 11.42 2.89
CA LEU A 24 -0.02 10.39 3.35
C LEU A 24 0.21 9.98 4.80
N CYS A 25 1.44 10.06 5.33
CA CYS A 25 1.79 9.57 6.67
C CYS A 25 0.90 10.16 7.78
N PRO A 26 0.61 11.47 7.84
CA PRO A 26 -0.28 12.01 8.87
C PRO A 26 -1.68 11.37 8.83
N THR A 27 -2.24 11.18 7.63
CA THR A 27 -3.56 10.57 7.44
C THR A 27 -3.54 9.09 7.78
N GLU A 28 -2.53 8.36 7.34
CA GLU A 28 -2.35 6.94 7.67
C GLU A 28 -2.13 6.71 9.16
N LEU A 29 -1.36 7.57 9.82
CA LEU A 29 -1.12 7.51 11.26
C LEU A 29 -2.41 7.72 12.04
N VAL A 30 -3.20 8.75 11.71
CA VAL A 30 -4.48 9.02 12.36
C VAL A 30 -5.46 7.86 12.15
N LYS A 31 -5.52 7.31 10.92
CA LYS A 31 -6.35 6.13 10.62
C LYS A 31 -5.91 4.91 11.43
N CYS A 32 -4.62 4.61 11.47
CA CYS A 32 -4.09 3.47 12.23
C CYS A 32 -4.33 3.62 13.74
N ARG A 33 -4.11 4.82 14.31
CA ARG A 33 -4.39 5.09 15.73
C ARG A 33 -5.89 4.94 16.02
N LEU A 34 -6.76 5.49 15.16
CA LEU A 34 -8.21 5.37 15.29
C LEU A 34 -8.68 3.91 15.23
N GLN A 35 -8.16 3.12 14.28
CA GLN A 35 -8.47 1.69 14.16
C GLN A 35 -8.01 0.91 15.38
N ALA A 36 -6.78 1.16 15.87
CA ALA A 36 -6.28 0.53 17.08
C ALA A 36 -7.14 0.88 18.31
N MET A 37 -7.55 2.14 18.47
CA MET A 37 -8.42 2.57 19.55
C MET A 37 -9.82 1.94 19.47
N HIS A 38 -10.39 1.79 18.27
CA HIS A 38 -11.66 1.11 18.06
C HIS A 38 -11.59 -0.35 18.48
N GLU A 39 -10.56 -1.07 18.03
CA GLU A 39 -10.33 -2.47 18.41
C GLU A 39 -10.15 -2.61 19.94
N MET A 40 -9.41 -1.69 20.58
CA MET A 40 -9.19 -1.66 22.03
C MET A 40 -10.48 -1.44 22.83
N ALA A 41 -11.41 -0.65 22.30
CA ALA A 41 -12.74 -0.44 22.88
C ALA A 41 -13.60 -1.71 22.74
N THR A 42 -13.61 -2.35 21.56
CA THR A 42 -14.36 -3.60 21.33
C THR A 42 -13.83 -4.76 22.20
N SER A 43 -12.53 -4.76 22.50
CA SER A 43 -11.90 -5.78 23.35
C SER A 43 -12.05 -5.53 24.86
N GLY A 44 -12.77 -4.48 25.27
CA GLY A 44 -13.02 -4.14 26.68
C GLY A 44 -11.80 -3.65 27.45
N LYS A 45 -10.69 -3.34 26.76
CA LYS A 45 -9.43 -2.88 27.38
C LYS A 45 -9.39 -1.39 27.68
N ILE A 46 -10.28 -0.63 27.06
CA ILE A 46 -10.45 0.81 27.26
C ILE A 46 -11.95 1.07 27.39
N ALA A 47 -12.33 2.03 28.24
CA ALA A 47 -13.71 2.51 28.30
C ALA A 47 -14.17 2.93 26.89
N HIS A 48 -15.45 2.68 26.57
CA HIS A 48 -16.05 2.92 25.26
C HIS A 48 -16.16 4.44 24.97
N SER A 49 -15.03 5.09 24.76
CA SER A 49 -14.95 6.51 24.41
C SER A 49 -15.20 6.66 22.92
N GLN A 50 -16.05 7.61 22.55
CA GLN A 50 -16.28 8.03 21.17
C GLN A 50 -15.00 8.69 20.64
N ASN A 51 -14.05 7.88 20.19
CA ASN A 51 -12.80 8.38 19.63
C ASN A 51 -13.09 8.90 18.23
N THR A 52 -13.28 10.21 18.12
CA THR A 52 -13.40 10.89 16.83
C THR A 52 -12.02 11.14 16.24
N VAL A 53 -11.96 11.28 14.90
CA VAL A 53 -10.74 11.68 14.18
C VAL A 53 -10.11 12.93 14.82
N TRP A 54 -10.93 13.90 15.21
CA TRP A 54 -10.50 15.12 15.89
C TRP A 54 -9.88 14.87 17.27
N SER A 55 -10.43 13.94 18.05
CA SER A 55 -9.86 13.56 19.34
C SER A 55 -8.45 12.98 19.17
N VAL A 56 -8.25 12.12 18.16
CA VAL A 56 -6.94 11.52 17.84
C VAL A 56 -5.94 12.59 17.40
N ILE A 57 -6.34 13.50 16.51
CA ILE A 57 -5.49 14.62 16.05
C ILE A 57 -5.07 15.50 17.23
N LYS A 58 -6.04 15.90 18.08
CA LYS A 58 -5.77 16.74 19.25
C LYS A 58 -4.85 16.05 20.25
N SER A 59 -5.03 14.74 20.45
CA SER A 59 -4.18 13.93 21.33
C SER A 59 -2.75 13.82 20.81
N ILE A 60 -2.54 13.60 19.51
CA ILE A 60 -1.20 13.59 18.89
C ILE A 60 -0.52 14.95 19.09
N MET A 61 -1.23 16.03 18.75
CA MET A 61 -0.69 17.38 18.82
C MET A 61 -0.31 17.80 20.25
N HIS A 62 -1.07 17.37 21.26
CA HIS A 62 -0.81 17.71 22.65
C HIS A 62 0.31 16.86 23.28
N ASN A 63 0.38 15.56 22.97
CA ASN A 63 1.33 14.64 23.61
C ASN A 63 2.68 14.55 22.88
N ASP A 64 2.64 14.47 21.54
CA ASP A 64 3.80 14.19 20.69
C ASP A 64 4.23 15.43 19.88
N GLY A 65 3.42 16.49 19.90
CA GLY A 65 3.62 17.70 19.09
C GLY A 65 3.38 17.47 17.59
N PRO A 66 3.73 18.46 16.73
CA PRO A 66 3.56 18.36 15.28
C PRO A 66 4.45 17.29 14.64
N ALA A 67 5.61 16.99 15.24
CA ALA A 67 6.49 15.91 14.78
C ALA A 67 5.87 14.51 15.00
N GLY A 68 4.92 14.38 15.94
CA GLY A 68 4.20 13.14 16.20
C GLY A 68 3.46 12.59 14.99
N PHE A 69 3.03 13.44 14.04
CA PHE A 69 2.36 13.02 12.81
C PHE A 69 3.27 12.24 11.83
N PHE A 70 4.59 12.34 12.00
CA PHE A 70 5.58 11.64 11.18
C PHE A 70 6.19 10.43 11.91
N GLN A 71 5.65 10.07 13.08
CA GLN A 71 6.11 8.92 13.84
C GLN A 71 5.78 7.63 13.07
N GLY A 72 6.82 6.91 12.63
CA GLY A 72 6.67 5.72 11.78
C GLY A 72 6.96 5.96 10.30
N LEU A 73 7.22 7.21 9.87
CA LEU A 73 7.57 7.56 8.49
C LEU A 73 8.71 6.71 7.93
N THR A 74 9.78 6.48 8.69
CA THR A 74 10.91 5.64 8.27
C THR A 74 10.46 4.20 8.00
N THR A 75 9.53 3.67 8.79
CA THR A 75 8.99 2.33 8.59
C THR A 75 8.08 2.28 7.36
N THR A 76 7.28 3.32 7.13
CA THR A 76 6.46 3.47 5.93
C THR A 76 7.32 3.53 4.67
N ILE A 77 8.34 4.40 4.64
CA ILE A 77 9.28 4.53 3.51
C ILE A 77 10.03 3.22 3.28
N ALA A 78 10.55 2.58 4.34
CA ALA A 78 11.28 1.32 4.22
C ALA A 78 10.43 0.18 3.64
N ARG A 79 9.10 0.21 3.87
CA ARG A 79 8.15 -0.74 3.28
C ARG A 79 7.78 -0.36 1.84
N GLU A 80 7.53 0.92 1.59
CA GLU A 80 6.99 1.39 0.31
C GLU A 80 8.04 1.41 -0.79
N VAL A 81 9.28 1.83 -0.51
CA VAL A 81 10.33 1.91 -1.53
C VAL A 81 10.59 0.57 -2.23
N PRO A 82 10.79 -0.56 -1.53
CA PRO A 82 10.97 -1.86 -2.19
C PRO A 82 9.71 -2.32 -2.95
N GLY A 83 8.53 -2.05 -2.40
CA GLY A 83 7.25 -2.40 -3.00
C GLY A 83 7.00 -1.67 -4.31
N TYR A 84 7.18 -0.35 -4.33
CA TYR A 84 7.01 0.48 -5.51
C TYR A 84 8.11 0.26 -6.55
N PHE A 85 9.34 -0.04 -6.12
CA PHE A 85 10.39 -0.45 -7.05
C PHE A 85 10.00 -1.71 -7.82
N CYS A 86 9.53 -2.75 -7.12
CA CYS A 86 9.10 -3.99 -7.75
C CYS A 86 7.83 -3.81 -8.58
N PHE A 87 6.89 -2.94 -8.14
CA PHE A 87 5.71 -2.57 -8.91
C PHE A 87 6.07 -1.98 -10.27
N PHE A 88 6.82 -0.88 -10.27
CA PHE A 88 7.15 -0.16 -11.49
C PHE A 88 8.11 -0.96 -12.36
N GLY A 89 9.04 -1.71 -11.77
CA GLY A 89 9.93 -2.62 -12.50
C GLY A 89 9.16 -3.71 -13.23
N ALA A 90 8.26 -4.42 -12.53
CA ALA A 90 7.45 -5.46 -13.15
C ALA A 90 6.44 -4.90 -14.16
N TYR A 91 5.86 -3.72 -13.89
CA TYR A 91 4.95 -3.02 -14.80
C TYR A 91 5.64 -2.65 -16.12
N GLU A 92 6.81 -2.01 -16.06
CA GLU A 92 7.56 -1.61 -17.26
C GLU A 92 8.12 -2.82 -18.02
N LEU A 93 8.56 -3.87 -17.30
CA LEU A 93 9.00 -5.11 -17.93
C LEU A 93 7.86 -5.78 -18.69
N CYS A 94 6.68 -5.93 -18.08
CA CYS A 94 5.51 -6.48 -18.78
C CYS A 94 5.13 -5.64 -19.99
N ARG A 95 5.10 -4.30 -19.87
CA ARG A 95 4.82 -3.42 -21.03
C ARG A 95 5.84 -3.59 -22.14
N SER A 96 7.12 -3.78 -21.81
CA SER A 96 8.18 -4.05 -22.79
C SER A 96 7.96 -5.35 -23.54
N LEU A 97 7.63 -6.42 -22.82
CA LEU A 97 7.36 -7.73 -23.41
C LEU A 97 6.12 -7.71 -24.31
N PHE A 98 5.06 -7.01 -23.92
CA PHE A 98 3.87 -6.86 -24.77
C PHE A 98 4.14 -6.02 -26.02
N ALA A 99 4.94 -4.95 -25.90
CA ALA A 99 5.31 -4.10 -27.02
C ALA A 99 6.17 -4.88 -28.04
N GLU A 100 7.09 -5.71 -27.56
CA GLU A 100 7.92 -6.59 -28.39
C GLU A 100 7.06 -7.65 -29.09
N TYR A 101 6.17 -8.31 -28.36
CA TYR A 101 5.27 -9.34 -28.91
C TYR A 101 4.28 -8.79 -29.95
N MET A 102 3.76 -7.58 -29.76
CA MET A 102 2.82 -6.94 -30.68
C MET A 102 3.50 -6.13 -31.79
N HIS A 103 4.83 -6.08 -31.82
CA HIS A 103 5.63 -5.25 -32.73
C HIS A 103 5.17 -3.77 -32.78
N CYS A 104 4.78 -3.22 -31.62
CA CYS A 104 4.26 -1.85 -31.49
C CYS A 104 5.03 -1.05 -30.43
N GLY A 105 4.79 0.27 -30.37
CA GLY A 105 5.35 1.10 -29.31
C GLY A 105 4.79 0.72 -27.93
N LYS A 106 5.56 1.02 -26.86
CA LYS A 106 5.10 0.86 -25.46
C LYS A 106 3.85 1.67 -25.14
N ASP A 107 3.53 2.69 -25.92
CA ASP A 107 2.34 3.52 -25.73
C ASP A 107 1.15 3.06 -26.58
N ASP A 108 1.38 2.12 -27.52
CA ASP A 108 0.37 1.62 -28.46
C ASP A 108 -0.19 0.23 -28.10
N ILE A 109 0.33 -0.41 -27.04
CA ILE A 109 -0.05 -1.75 -26.56
C ILE A 109 -1.53 -1.88 -26.12
N GLY A 110 -2.34 -0.81 -26.20
CA GLY A 110 -3.76 -0.85 -25.91
C GLY A 110 -4.08 -1.06 -24.41
N VAL A 111 -5.37 -0.91 -24.07
CA VAL A 111 -5.82 -0.89 -22.66
C VAL A 111 -5.63 -2.24 -21.97
N ALA A 112 -5.89 -3.36 -22.64
CA ALA A 112 -5.86 -4.68 -22.01
C ALA A 112 -4.45 -5.11 -21.54
N PRO A 113 -3.38 -4.99 -22.36
CA PRO A 113 -2.00 -5.23 -21.90
C PRO A 113 -1.53 -4.26 -20.80
N ILE A 114 -1.98 -3.00 -20.84
CA ILE A 114 -1.67 -2.03 -19.76
C ILE A 114 -2.32 -2.47 -18.45
N VAL A 115 -3.58 -2.89 -18.47
CA VAL A 115 -4.30 -3.40 -17.30
C VAL A 115 -3.64 -4.67 -16.75
N PHE A 116 -3.28 -5.60 -17.63
CA PHE A 116 -2.56 -6.81 -17.21
C PHE A 116 -1.20 -6.48 -16.58
N SER A 117 -0.42 -5.59 -17.21
CA SER A 117 0.88 -5.14 -16.69
C SER A 117 0.72 -4.48 -15.32
N GLY A 118 -0.33 -3.68 -15.12
CA GLY A 118 -0.67 -3.08 -13.83
C GLY A 118 -1.04 -4.12 -12.77
N GLY A 119 -1.83 -5.12 -13.14
CA GLY A 119 -2.19 -6.24 -12.26
C GLY A 119 -0.97 -7.08 -11.85
N PHE A 120 -0.08 -7.39 -12.80
CA PHE A 120 1.16 -8.10 -12.55
C PHE A 120 2.13 -7.30 -11.68
N GLY A 121 2.32 -6.01 -11.97
CA GLY A 121 3.09 -5.10 -11.12
C GLY A 121 2.53 -5.04 -9.70
N GLY A 122 1.20 -4.97 -9.57
CA GLY A 122 0.51 -5.03 -8.29
C GLY A 122 0.76 -6.33 -7.53
N ALA A 123 0.74 -7.48 -8.21
CA ALA A 123 1.06 -8.77 -7.59
C ALA A 123 2.50 -8.80 -7.08
N CYS A 124 3.47 -8.31 -7.85
CA CYS A 124 4.87 -8.18 -7.44
C CYS A 124 5.04 -7.27 -6.21
N LEU A 125 4.35 -6.13 -6.18
CA LEU A 125 4.33 -5.25 -5.00
C LEU A 125 3.83 -6.00 -3.77
N TRP A 126 2.69 -6.66 -3.88
CA TRP A 126 2.11 -7.40 -2.76
C TRP A 126 3.04 -8.53 -2.31
N LEU A 127 3.71 -9.24 -3.22
CA LEU A 127 4.67 -10.29 -2.83
C LEU A 127 5.81 -9.78 -1.95
N VAL A 128 6.24 -8.53 -2.13
CA VAL A 128 7.32 -7.90 -1.35
C VAL A 128 6.79 -7.27 -0.06
N VAL A 129 5.63 -6.61 -0.12
CA VAL A 129 5.08 -5.84 1.01
C VAL A 129 4.31 -6.73 2.00
N TYR A 130 3.68 -7.80 1.52
CA TYR A 130 2.76 -8.62 2.30
C TYR A 130 3.39 -9.26 3.56
N PRO A 131 4.64 -9.77 3.56
CA PRO A 131 5.28 -10.27 4.77
C PRO A 131 5.35 -9.21 5.88
N MET A 132 5.64 -7.96 5.53
CA MET A 132 5.73 -6.86 6.49
C MET A 132 4.35 -6.54 7.09
N ASP A 133 3.31 -6.53 6.24
CA ASP A 133 1.93 -6.31 6.68
C ASP A 133 1.43 -7.46 7.56
N CYS A 134 1.80 -8.71 7.27
CA CYS A 134 1.45 -9.87 8.09
C CYS A 134 2.07 -9.79 9.49
N VAL A 135 3.36 -9.45 9.60
CA VAL A 135 4.04 -9.24 10.89
C VAL A 135 3.40 -8.09 11.66
N LYS A 136 3.12 -6.97 10.99
CA LYS A 136 2.46 -5.81 11.59
C LYS A 136 1.10 -6.19 12.16
N SER A 137 0.28 -6.93 11.39
CA SER A 137 -1.03 -7.42 11.84
C SER A 137 -0.90 -8.37 13.04
N ARG A 138 0.06 -9.29 13.04
CA ARG A 138 0.32 -10.18 14.18
C ARG A 138 0.72 -9.42 15.44
N ILE A 139 1.58 -8.40 15.32
CA ILE A 139 1.97 -7.54 16.46
C ILE A 139 0.76 -6.77 16.98
N GLN A 140 -0.09 -6.25 16.08
CA GLN A 140 -1.32 -5.57 16.47
C GLN A 140 -2.22 -6.51 17.27
N VAL A 141 -2.47 -7.73 16.77
CA VAL A 141 -3.27 -8.74 17.49
C VAL A 141 -2.62 -9.16 18.83
N MET A 142 -1.29 -9.32 18.90
CA MET A 142 -0.62 -9.67 20.16
C MET A 142 -0.64 -8.50 21.17
N SER A 143 -0.50 -7.26 20.70
CA SER A 143 -0.67 -6.05 21.50
C SER A 143 -2.08 -5.99 22.11
N MET A 144 -3.10 -6.42 21.35
CA MET A 144 -4.47 -6.57 21.85
C MET A 144 -4.60 -7.59 22.98
N THR A 145 -3.64 -8.48 23.19
CA THR A 145 -3.61 -9.41 24.34
C THR A 145 -2.69 -8.96 25.48
N GLY A 146 -2.01 -7.81 25.34
CA GLY A 146 -1.09 -7.26 26.35
C GLY A 146 0.37 -7.72 26.18
N LYS A 147 0.68 -8.51 25.14
CA LYS A 147 2.04 -8.93 24.80
C LYS A 147 2.61 -8.00 23.73
N GLN A 148 3.44 -7.04 24.15
CA GLN A 148 4.25 -6.22 23.24
C GLN A 148 5.47 -7.04 22.81
N SER A 149 5.53 -7.39 21.53
CA SER A 149 6.72 -8.01 20.92
C SER A 149 7.27 -7.08 19.84
N GLY A 150 8.58 -6.86 19.84
CA GLY A 150 9.23 -6.01 18.84
C GLY A 150 9.17 -6.63 17.45
N PHE A 151 9.14 -5.80 16.40
CA PHE A 151 8.94 -6.22 15.01
C PHE A 151 9.81 -7.39 14.57
N PHE A 152 11.13 -7.27 14.77
CA PHE A 152 12.09 -8.33 14.42
C PHE A 152 11.90 -9.60 15.24
N LYS A 153 11.51 -9.49 16.52
CA LYS A 153 11.27 -10.65 17.37
C LYS A 153 10.04 -11.42 16.88
N THR A 154 8.97 -10.71 16.49
CA THR A 154 7.76 -11.33 15.95
C THR A 154 7.98 -11.90 14.57
N PHE A 155 8.70 -11.20 13.69
CA PHE A 155 9.11 -11.72 12.38
C PHE A 155 9.92 -13.02 12.52
N MET A 156 10.97 -13.00 13.35
CA MET A 156 11.83 -14.17 13.55
C MET A 156 11.07 -15.32 14.24
N HIS A 157 10.12 -15.00 15.12
CA HIS A 157 9.24 -15.99 15.72
C HIS A 157 8.39 -16.67 14.66
N ILE A 158 7.60 -15.92 13.88
CA ILE A 158 6.75 -16.45 12.80
C ILE A 158 7.59 -17.27 11.82
N PHE A 159 8.74 -16.75 11.40
CA PHE A 159 9.64 -17.43 10.47
C PHE A 159 10.14 -18.78 11.00
N ARG A 160 10.45 -18.87 12.30
CA ARG A 160 10.93 -20.11 12.93
C ARG A 160 9.82 -21.10 13.32
N THR A 161 8.64 -20.61 13.73
CA THR A 161 7.57 -21.46 14.25
C THR A 161 6.56 -21.87 13.19
N GLU A 162 6.17 -20.95 12.32
CA GLU A 162 5.12 -21.17 11.30
C GLU A 162 5.70 -21.26 9.87
N GLY A 163 6.94 -20.79 9.68
CA GLY A 163 7.65 -20.84 8.42
C GLY A 163 7.27 -19.72 7.43
N VAL A 164 7.90 -19.75 6.25
CA VAL A 164 7.73 -18.71 5.22
C VAL A 164 6.29 -18.63 4.69
N ARG A 165 5.58 -19.77 4.62
CA ARG A 165 4.19 -19.80 4.13
C ARG A 165 3.24 -18.99 5.02
N ALA A 166 3.52 -18.91 6.32
CA ALA A 166 2.70 -18.16 7.26
C ALA A 166 2.78 -16.63 7.02
N LEU A 167 3.93 -16.13 6.57
CA LEU A 167 4.09 -14.73 6.17
C LEU A 167 3.20 -14.35 4.98
N TYR A 168 2.79 -15.34 4.18
CA TYR A 168 1.89 -15.17 3.03
C TYR A 168 0.47 -15.70 3.28
N SER A 169 0.15 -16.14 4.51
CA SER A 169 -1.20 -16.61 4.84
C SER A 169 -2.17 -15.43 4.79
N GLY A 170 -3.01 -15.37 3.75
CA GLY A 170 -3.93 -14.27 3.48
C GLY A 170 -3.60 -13.45 2.23
N LEU A 171 -2.54 -13.80 1.49
CA LEU A 171 -2.25 -13.18 0.19
C LEU A 171 -3.41 -13.43 -0.79
N THR A 172 -3.96 -14.64 -0.81
CA THR A 172 -5.11 -15.02 -1.66
C THR A 172 -6.34 -14.12 -1.46
N PRO A 173 -6.91 -13.95 -0.24
CA PRO A 173 -8.03 -13.04 -0.04
C PRO A 173 -7.65 -11.58 -0.33
N THR A 174 -6.39 -11.18 -0.13
CA THR A 174 -5.90 -9.84 -0.49
C THR A 174 -5.93 -9.62 -2.01
N MET A 175 -5.47 -10.60 -2.78
CA MET A 175 -5.54 -10.55 -4.25
C MET A 175 -6.98 -10.57 -4.76
N ILE A 176 -7.83 -11.43 -4.19
CA ILE A 176 -9.26 -11.50 -4.53
C ILE A 176 -9.94 -10.15 -4.25
N ARG A 177 -9.63 -9.49 -3.13
CA ARG A 177 -10.18 -8.15 -2.80
C ARG A 177 -9.66 -7.06 -3.75
N THR A 178 -8.41 -7.17 -4.18
CA THR A 178 -7.75 -6.13 -4.99
C THR A 178 -8.32 -6.07 -6.41
N PHE A 179 -8.75 -7.20 -6.97
CA PHE A 179 -9.34 -7.25 -8.31
C PHE A 179 -10.62 -6.41 -8.46
N PRO A 180 -11.67 -6.59 -7.63
CA PRO A 180 -12.87 -5.75 -7.67
C PRO A 180 -12.59 -4.28 -7.35
N ALA A 181 -11.70 -4.00 -6.40
CA ALA A 181 -11.33 -2.63 -6.05
C ALA A 181 -10.69 -1.89 -7.23
N ASN A 182 -9.76 -2.55 -7.93
CA ASN A 182 -9.16 -2.00 -9.14
C ASN A 182 -10.19 -1.87 -10.27
N GLY A 183 -11.08 -2.87 -10.44
CA GLY A 183 -12.15 -2.82 -11.43
C GLY A 183 -13.10 -1.63 -11.22
N ALA A 184 -13.52 -1.40 -9.98
CA ALA A 184 -14.35 -0.25 -9.62
C ALA A 184 -13.64 1.08 -9.84
N LEU A 185 -12.33 1.16 -9.52
CA LEU A 185 -11.52 2.35 -9.75
C LEU A 185 -11.42 2.67 -11.24
N PHE A 186 -11.18 1.67 -12.11
CA PHE A 186 -11.12 1.87 -13.55
C PHE A 186 -12.48 2.25 -14.14
N LEU A 187 -13.57 1.62 -13.69
CA LEU A 187 -14.93 2.00 -14.08
C LEU A 187 -15.23 3.45 -13.71
N GLY A 188 -14.88 3.86 -12.49
CA GLY A 188 -15.04 5.24 -12.03
C GLY A 188 -14.23 6.21 -12.89
N TYR A 189 -12.96 5.91 -13.13
CA TYR A 189 -12.08 6.74 -13.96
C TYR A 189 -12.61 6.87 -15.39
N GLU A 190 -13.03 5.77 -16.02
CA GLU A 190 -13.51 5.79 -17.40
C GLU A 190 -14.85 6.54 -17.53
N ALA A 191 -15.75 6.34 -16.56
CA ALA A 191 -17.01 7.08 -16.49
C ALA A 191 -16.76 8.59 -16.32
N SER A 192 -15.92 8.98 -15.35
CA SER A 192 -15.56 10.38 -15.12
C SER A 192 -14.89 11.01 -16.34
N ARG A 193 -13.98 10.30 -16.99
CA ARG A 193 -13.30 10.80 -18.20
C ARG A 193 -14.27 10.99 -19.35
N LYS A 194 -15.20 10.05 -19.59
CA LYS A 194 -16.23 10.17 -20.63
C LYS A 194 -17.13 11.38 -20.39
N ILE A 195 -17.57 11.60 -19.15
CA ILE A 195 -18.40 12.76 -18.78
C ILE A 195 -17.63 14.07 -19.02
N MET A 196 -16.37 14.14 -18.58
CA MET A 196 -15.56 15.35 -18.71
C MET A 196 -15.24 15.68 -20.17
N MET A 197 -14.95 14.68 -21.01
CA MET A 197 -14.73 14.89 -22.44
C MET A 197 -16.01 15.29 -23.18
N ALA A 198 -17.15 14.71 -22.81
CA ALA A 198 -18.45 15.10 -23.37
C ALA A 198 -18.81 16.57 -23.09
N GLN A 199 -18.37 17.12 -21.95
CA GLN A 199 -18.54 18.55 -21.65
C GLN A 199 -17.56 19.48 -22.37
N PHE A 200 -16.41 18.98 -22.82
CA PHE A 200 -15.42 19.78 -23.55
C PHE A 200 -15.67 19.81 -25.06
N ASP A 201 -16.37 18.79 -25.59
CA ASP A 201 -16.82 18.72 -26.99
C ASP A 201 -18.21 19.37 -27.22
N SER A 202 -18.81 20.00 -26.19
CA SER A 202 -20.06 20.78 -26.28
C SER A 202 -19.79 22.28 -26.21
#